data_AF-A0A6A6MXC6-F1
#
_entry.id   AF-A0A6A6MXC6-F1
#
_cell.length_a   1.000
_cell.length_b   1.000
_cell.length_c   1.000
_cell.angle_alpha   90.00
_cell.angle_beta   90.00
_cell.angle_gamma   90.00
#
_symmetry.space_group_name_H-M   'P 1'
#
loop_
_entity.id
_entity.type
_entity.pdbx_description
1 polymer ?
#
loop_
_entity_poly.entity_id
_entity_poly.type
_entity_poly.pdbx_seq_one_letter_code
_entity_poly.pdbx_strand_id
1 'polypeptide(L)'
;MWVEILKLNPLGYVPVLVDGDFVVSDSFAILMYLDEKYPQHPLLPRDLHKKAINYQAANIVSSSIQPLQNLAVLKFIEEKVSPDEKLPWVQYHIRNGFAALEKLLKDHAGRYATGDEIFLADLFLAAQLHPAIKRFNVDMTPFPLLSRLHEAYNELPAFQNGNKGIEKGDFDGFALDMSTEEEEEEEEDGEEVEEDEDDGELEEQDNDNSVGRIEADVAADGSGVRFYQQFDHVEYEALAAKKRKGLGDCEGLVLLKKRGRRKGSKNKLSPKITKMLGDATVLYAHGRYEEAISVLNEVVRLAPHVPDSYHTLGLVHIALGNTEKAMGFYTIAARLMPKDSPLWRVLFDWHK
;
A
#
# COMPACT_ATOMS: atom_id res chain seq x y z
N MET A 1 -18.33 -26.96 -5.77
CA MET A 1 -17.48 -25.80 -6.12
C MET A 1 -16.50 -25.37 -5.02
N TRP A 2 -16.90 -24.69 -3.93
CA TRP A 2 -15.92 -24.21 -2.91
C TRP A 2 -15.08 -25.32 -2.24
N VAL A 3 -15.70 -26.45 -1.90
CA VAL A 3 -15.00 -27.62 -1.33
C VAL A 3 -14.03 -28.26 -2.33
N GLU A 4 -14.28 -28.13 -3.63
CA GLU A 4 -13.39 -28.65 -4.67
C GLU A 4 -12.21 -27.71 -4.94
N ILE A 5 -12.44 -26.39 -4.92
CA ILE A 5 -11.36 -25.40 -5.02
C ILE A 5 -10.38 -25.56 -3.86
N LEU A 6 -10.86 -25.78 -2.63
CA LEU A 6 -9.97 -26.00 -1.47
C LEU A 6 -9.11 -27.26 -1.58
N LYS A 7 -9.52 -28.26 -2.36
CA LYS A 7 -8.67 -29.43 -2.67
C LYS A 7 -7.52 -29.09 -3.62
N LEU A 8 -7.72 -28.09 -4.47
CA LEU A 8 -6.75 -27.70 -5.51
C LEU A 8 -5.87 -26.51 -5.06
N ASN A 9 -6.44 -25.57 -4.31
CA ASN A 9 -5.77 -24.42 -3.74
C ASN A 9 -6.19 -24.25 -2.27
N PRO A 10 -5.29 -24.53 -1.30
CA PRO A 10 -5.58 -24.38 0.12
C PRO A 10 -5.97 -22.95 0.54
N LEU A 11 -5.57 -21.93 -0.22
CA LEU A 11 -5.97 -20.54 0.02
C LEU A 11 -7.43 -20.26 -0.37
N GLY A 12 -8.08 -21.16 -1.11
CA GLY A 12 -9.46 -20.99 -1.55
C GLY A 12 -9.67 -19.88 -2.58
N TYR A 13 -8.60 -19.45 -3.28
CA TYR A 13 -8.68 -18.42 -4.32
C TYR A 13 -8.63 -19.01 -5.72
N VAL A 14 -9.23 -18.27 -6.65
CA VAL A 14 -9.10 -18.46 -8.10
C VAL A 14 -8.14 -17.40 -8.66
N PRO A 15 -7.46 -17.66 -9.81
CA PRO A 15 -7.54 -18.87 -10.63
C PRO A 15 -6.69 -20.05 -10.12
N VAL A 16 -7.07 -21.25 -10.59
CA VAL A 16 -6.28 -22.48 -10.49
C VAL A 16 -6.23 -23.11 -11.88
N LEU A 17 -5.03 -23.45 -12.36
CA LEU A 17 -4.80 -24.18 -13.59
C LEU A 17 -4.53 -25.65 -13.26
N VAL A 18 -5.30 -26.53 -13.88
CA VAL A 18 -5.06 -27.98 -13.87
C VAL A 18 -4.56 -28.37 -15.26
N ASP A 19 -3.36 -28.95 -15.33
CA ASP A 19 -2.73 -29.42 -16.55
C ASP A 19 -2.31 -30.89 -16.40
N GLY A 20 -3.18 -31.80 -16.84
CA GLY A 20 -3.04 -33.22 -16.54
C GLY A 20 -3.05 -33.46 -15.03
N ASP A 21 -2.00 -34.09 -14.52
CA ASP A 21 -1.82 -34.35 -13.08
C ASP A 21 -1.18 -33.18 -12.32
N PHE A 22 -0.72 -32.13 -13.02
CA PHE A 22 -0.10 -30.96 -12.42
C PHE A 22 -1.15 -29.89 -12.10
N VAL A 23 -1.06 -29.30 -10.90
CA VAL A 23 -1.94 -28.24 -10.44
C VAL A 23 -1.09 -27.05 -10.00
N VAL A 24 -1.37 -25.87 -10.56
CA VAL A 24 -0.75 -24.62 -10.16
C VAL A 24 -1.82 -23.56 -9.94
N SER A 25 -1.69 -22.83 -8.84
CA SER A 25 -2.53 -21.68 -8.50
C SER A 25 -1.66 -20.44 -8.39
N ASP A 26 -2.28 -19.26 -8.27
CA ASP A 26 -1.66 -17.94 -8.44
C ASP A 26 -1.53 -17.52 -9.92
N SER A 27 -2.17 -16.41 -10.28
CA SER A 27 -2.20 -15.93 -11.67
C SER A 27 -0.81 -15.62 -12.22
N PHE A 28 0.11 -15.11 -11.38
CA PHE A 28 1.46 -14.77 -11.84
C PHE A 28 2.26 -16.05 -12.10
N ALA A 29 2.19 -17.03 -11.19
CA ALA A 29 2.84 -18.32 -11.36
C ALA A 29 2.29 -19.08 -12.57
N ILE A 30 0.96 -19.06 -12.77
CA ILE A 30 0.30 -19.64 -13.94
C ILE A 30 0.83 -18.99 -15.24
N LEU A 31 0.92 -17.66 -15.29
CA LEU A 31 1.40 -16.97 -16.50
C LEU A 31 2.87 -17.29 -16.80
N MET A 32 3.74 -17.40 -15.78
CA MET A 32 5.13 -17.82 -15.99
C MET A 32 5.23 -19.28 -16.46
N TYR A 33 4.41 -20.16 -15.91
CA TYR A 33 4.33 -21.54 -16.37
C TYR A 33 3.88 -21.63 -17.84
N LEU A 34 2.88 -20.83 -18.24
CA LEU A 34 2.40 -20.81 -19.62
C LEU A 34 3.42 -20.20 -20.59
N ASP A 35 4.17 -19.18 -20.16
CA ASP A 35 5.27 -18.59 -20.95
C ASP A 35 6.34 -19.64 -21.30
N GLU A 36 6.73 -20.46 -20.32
CA GLU A 36 7.69 -21.55 -20.54
C GLU A 36 7.10 -22.70 -21.36
N LYS A 37 5.83 -23.04 -21.15
CA LYS A 37 5.16 -24.14 -21.85
C LYS A 37 4.87 -23.83 -23.33
N TYR A 38 4.65 -22.56 -23.67
CA TYR A 38 4.30 -22.12 -25.02
C TYR A 38 5.27 -21.03 -25.54
N PRO A 39 6.56 -21.38 -25.76
CA PRO A 39 7.62 -20.41 -26.08
C PRO A 39 7.43 -19.68 -27.42
N GLN A 40 6.53 -20.15 -28.29
CA GLN A 40 6.16 -19.50 -29.53
C GLN A 40 5.29 -18.25 -29.34
N HIS A 41 4.72 -18.06 -28.15
CA HIS A 41 3.91 -16.90 -27.77
C HIS A 41 4.45 -16.29 -26.47
N PRO A 42 5.64 -15.66 -26.52
CA PRO A 42 6.29 -15.18 -25.31
C PRO A 42 5.47 -14.07 -24.65
N LEU A 43 5.25 -14.20 -23.35
CA LEU A 43 4.63 -13.20 -22.48
C LEU A 43 5.65 -12.20 -21.94
N LEU A 44 6.93 -12.38 -22.22
CA LEU A 44 7.99 -11.47 -21.81
C LEU A 44 8.90 -11.08 -22.99
N PRO A 45 9.33 -9.81 -23.06
CA PRO A 45 10.29 -9.39 -24.06
C PRO A 45 11.65 -10.03 -23.81
N ARG A 46 12.44 -10.19 -24.88
CA ARG A 46 13.82 -10.68 -24.79
C ARG A 46 14.77 -9.68 -24.14
N ASP A 47 14.53 -8.39 -24.35
CA ASP A 47 15.32 -7.33 -23.74
C ASP A 47 15.16 -7.34 -22.21
N LEU A 48 16.29 -7.30 -21.51
CA LEU A 48 16.33 -7.44 -20.05
C LEU A 48 15.63 -6.27 -19.35
N HIS A 49 15.85 -5.04 -19.83
CA HIS A 49 15.28 -3.86 -19.19
C HIS A 49 13.77 -3.80 -19.38
N LYS A 50 13.29 -4.02 -20.61
CA LYS A 50 11.85 -4.13 -20.89
C LYS A 50 11.19 -5.28 -20.11
N LYS A 51 11.90 -6.40 -19.92
CA LYS A 51 11.42 -7.53 -19.10
C LYS A 51 11.26 -7.12 -17.64
N ALA A 52 12.23 -6.39 -17.08
CA ALA A 52 12.13 -5.86 -15.73
C ALA A 52 10.95 -4.90 -15.54
N ILE A 53 10.71 -4.01 -16.51
CA ILE A 53 9.53 -3.11 -16.50
C ILE A 53 8.23 -3.90 -16.56
N ASN A 54 8.16 -4.97 -17.35
CA ASN A 54 7.00 -5.86 -17.38
C ASN A 54 6.70 -6.49 -16.02
N TYR A 55 7.72 -7.02 -15.35
CA TYR A 55 7.56 -7.57 -14.01
C TYR A 55 7.14 -6.50 -12.99
N GLN A 56 7.69 -5.30 -13.08
CA GLN A 56 7.36 -4.21 -12.18
C GLN A 56 5.90 -3.76 -12.36
N ALA A 57 5.46 -3.53 -13.60
CA ALA A 57 4.09 -3.14 -13.89
C ALA A 57 3.08 -4.23 -13.47
N ALA A 58 3.37 -5.49 -13.81
CA ALA A 58 2.56 -6.64 -13.40
C ALA A 58 2.45 -6.74 -11.86
N ASN A 59 3.55 -6.54 -11.13
CA ASN A 59 3.55 -6.59 -9.66
C ASN A 59 2.84 -5.41 -9.00
N ILE A 60 2.89 -4.21 -9.59
CA ILE A 60 2.09 -3.09 -9.07
C ILE A 60 0.62 -3.47 -9.08
N VAL A 61 0.13 -4.08 -10.17
CA VAL A 61 -1.25 -4.57 -10.23
C VAL A 61 -1.47 -5.74 -9.26
N SER A 62 -0.70 -6.82 -9.38
CA SER A 62 -0.96 -8.09 -8.68
C SER A 62 -0.74 -8.03 -7.16
N SER A 63 0.16 -7.16 -6.69
CA SER A 63 0.57 -7.11 -5.28
C SER A 63 0.13 -5.82 -4.59
N SER A 64 0.06 -4.70 -5.31
CA SER A 64 -0.19 -3.38 -4.70
C SER A 64 -1.59 -2.82 -4.95
N ILE A 65 -2.33 -3.36 -5.93
CA ILE A 65 -3.72 -2.95 -6.22
C ILE A 65 -4.68 -4.09 -5.89
N GLN A 66 -4.60 -5.19 -6.63
CA GLN A 66 -5.61 -6.24 -6.63
C GLN A 66 -5.90 -6.85 -5.23
N PRO A 67 -4.89 -7.14 -4.38
CA PRO A 67 -5.16 -7.73 -3.06
C PRO A 67 -5.92 -6.79 -2.13
N LEU A 68 -5.79 -5.47 -2.31
CA LEU A 68 -6.43 -4.46 -1.46
C LEU A 68 -7.88 -4.20 -1.87
N GLN A 69 -8.21 -4.41 -3.15
CA GLN A 69 -9.59 -4.41 -3.63
C GLN A 69 -10.20 -5.83 -3.70
N ASN A 70 -9.50 -6.84 -3.18
CA ASN A 70 -10.01 -8.21 -3.21
C ASN A 70 -11.29 -8.32 -2.38
N LEU A 71 -12.22 -9.12 -2.88
CA LEU A 71 -13.53 -9.34 -2.29
C LEU A 71 -13.53 -9.72 -0.80
N ALA A 72 -12.55 -10.51 -0.34
CA ALA A 72 -12.43 -10.85 1.08
C ALA A 72 -12.10 -9.60 1.94
N VAL A 73 -11.25 -8.72 1.41
CA VAL A 73 -10.92 -7.44 2.05
C VAL A 73 -12.12 -6.50 2.00
N LEU A 74 -12.83 -6.44 0.88
CA LEU A 74 -14.01 -5.58 0.76
C LEU A 74 -15.14 -6.00 1.70
N LYS A 75 -15.39 -7.31 1.83
CA LYS A 75 -16.35 -7.84 2.82
C LYS A 75 -15.94 -7.48 4.25
N PHE A 76 -14.66 -7.58 4.56
CA PHE A 76 -14.16 -7.19 5.88
C PHE A 76 -14.40 -5.69 6.15
N ILE A 77 -14.15 -4.81 5.18
CA ILE A 77 -14.37 -3.37 5.31
C ILE A 77 -15.86 -3.08 5.50
N GLU A 78 -16.70 -3.67 4.66
CA GLU A 78 -18.15 -3.53 4.70
C GLU A 78 -18.73 -3.97 6.06
N GLU A 79 -18.30 -5.12 6.59
CA GLU A 79 -18.82 -5.67 7.85
C GLU A 79 -18.21 -5.05 9.11
N LYS A 80 -16.91 -4.67 9.08
CA LYS A 80 -16.16 -4.27 10.30
C LYS A 80 -15.86 -2.79 10.38
N VAL A 81 -15.95 -2.05 9.28
CA VAL A 81 -15.67 -0.61 9.22
C VAL A 81 -16.96 0.15 8.91
N SER A 82 -17.44 0.07 7.68
CA SER A 82 -18.72 0.60 7.20
C SER A 82 -18.92 0.20 5.72
N PRO A 83 -20.17 -0.06 5.26
CA PRO A 83 -20.47 -0.24 3.84
C PRO A 83 -19.98 0.93 2.96
N ASP A 84 -20.13 2.16 3.46
CA ASP A 84 -19.78 3.40 2.73
C ASP A 84 -18.27 3.56 2.47
N GLU A 85 -17.43 2.84 3.22
CA GLU A 85 -15.96 2.94 3.11
C GLU A 85 -15.38 2.01 2.04
N LYS A 86 -16.17 1.06 1.53
CA LYS A 86 -15.74 0.05 0.55
C LYS A 86 -15.30 0.69 -0.77
N LEU A 87 -16.14 1.57 -1.34
CA LEU A 87 -15.86 2.20 -2.62
C LEU A 87 -14.69 3.21 -2.53
N PRO A 88 -14.66 4.15 -1.55
CA PRO A 88 -13.52 5.04 -1.35
C PRO A 88 -12.19 4.30 -1.16
N TRP A 89 -12.19 3.19 -0.41
CA TRP A 89 -11.01 2.35 -0.22
C TRP A 89 -10.48 1.78 -1.54
N VAL A 90 -11.36 1.19 -2.35
CA VAL A 90 -10.99 0.62 -3.65
C VAL A 90 -10.45 1.70 -4.57
N GLN A 91 -11.19 2.82 -4.70
CA GLN A 91 -10.80 3.92 -5.57
C GLN A 91 -9.45 4.53 -5.17
N TYR A 92 -9.18 4.68 -3.87
CA TYR A 92 -7.89 5.16 -3.38
C TYR A 92 -6.73 4.26 -3.82
N HIS A 93 -6.84 2.95 -3.60
CA HIS A 93 -5.78 2.02 -3.92
C HIS A 93 -5.57 1.85 -5.43
N ILE A 94 -6.65 1.83 -6.21
CA ILE A 94 -6.56 1.82 -7.67
C ILE A 94 -5.89 3.10 -8.16
N ARG A 95 -6.35 4.29 -7.74
CA ARG A 95 -5.77 5.58 -8.17
C ARG A 95 -4.29 5.69 -7.83
N ASN A 96 -3.88 5.25 -6.65
CA ASN A 96 -2.48 5.28 -6.25
C ASN A 96 -1.61 4.36 -7.13
N GLY A 97 -2.08 3.13 -7.40
CA GLY A 97 -1.39 2.22 -8.30
C GLY A 97 -1.37 2.72 -9.76
N PHE A 98 -2.46 3.31 -10.23
CA PHE A 98 -2.56 3.89 -11.57
C PHE A 98 -1.63 5.09 -11.74
N ALA A 99 -1.51 5.97 -10.73
CA ALA A 99 -0.54 7.05 -10.76
C ALA A 99 0.91 6.53 -10.90
N ALA A 100 1.25 5.44 -10.22
CA ALA A 100 2.56 4.81 -10.36
C ALA A 100 2.76 4.19 -11.75
N LEU A 101 1.75 3.48 -12.28
CA LEU A 101 1.80 2.84 -13.59
C LEU A 101 1.85 3.85 -14.74
N GLU A 102 1.05 4.91 -14.68
CA GLU A 102 1.02 6.01 -15.65
C GLU A 102 2.42 6.64 -15.77
N LYS A 103 3.08 6.89 -14.65
CA LYS A 103 4.45 7.42 -14.61
C LYS A 103 5.48 6.39 -15.09
N LEU A 104 5.36 5.15 -14.65
CA LEU A 104 6.31 4.07 -14.98
C LEU A 104 6.34 3.80 -16.48
N LEU A 105 5.18 3.76 -17.13
CA LEU A 105 5.06 3.30 -18.52
C LEU A 105 5.24 4.42 -19.56
N LYS A 106 5.29 5.68 -19.12
CA LYS A 106 5.33 6.87 -19.99
C LYS A 106 6.38 6.78 -21.11
N ASP A 107 7.60 6.36 -20.77
CA ASP A 107 8.73 6.32 -21.72
C ASP A 107 8.97 4.91 -22.29
N HIS A 108 8.07 3.97 -22.00
CA HIS A 108 8.17 2.57 -22.43
C HIS A 108 7.03 2.12 -23.33
N ALA A 109 5.87 2.76 -23.21
CA ALA A 109 4.69 2.40 -23.96
C ALA A 109 4.81 2.74 -25.44
N GLY A 110 4.44 1.76 -26.28
CA GLY A 110 4.17 1.95 -27.70
C GLY A 110 2.67 1.81 -27.93
N ARG A 111 2.27 0.96 -28.88
CA ARG A 111 0.86 0.54 -29.00
C ARG A 111 0.32 -0.04 -27.68
N TYR A 112 1.14 -0.82 -26.99
CA TYR A 112 0.87 -1.49 -25.71
C TYR A 112 1.85 -1.02 -24.62
N ALA A 113 1.78 -1.61 -23.42
CA ALA A 113 2.43 -1.09 -22.22
C ALA A 113 3.96 -0.96 -22.33
N THR A 114 4.62 -1.83 -23.10
CA THR A 114 6.09 -1.84 -23.23
C THR A 114 6.60 -1.95 -24.67
N GLY A 115 5.83 -1.41 -25.62
CA GLY A 115 6.16 -1.39 -27.04
C GLY A 115 4.93 -1.71 -27.90
N ASP A 116 5.14 -2.31 -29.05
CA ASP A 116 4.06 -2.63 -30.01
C ASP A 116 3.59 -4.09 -29.96
N GLU A 117 4.14 -4.87 -29.03
CA GLU A 117 3.77 -6.25 -28.74
C GLU A 117 3.14 -6.37 -27.35
N ILE A 118 2.28 -7.37 -27.16
CA ILE A 118 1.59 -7.64 -25.89
C ILE A 118 2.49 -8.50 -25.01
N PHE A 119 2.71 -8.07 -23.79
CA PHE A 119 3.49 -8.82 -22.79
C PHE A 119 2.75 -8.88 -21.45
N LEU A 120 3.44 -9.40 -20.43
CA LEU A 120 2.93 -9.65 -19.09
C LEU A 120 2.24 -8.41 -18.48
N ALA A 121 2.83 -7.22 -18.64
CA ALA A 121 2.24 -5.99 -18.12
C ALA A 121 0.82 -5.76 -18.67
N ASP A 122 0.62 -5.99 -19.97
CA ASP A 122 -0.66 -5.80 -20.64
C ASP A 122 -1.72 -6.76 -20.12
N LEU A 123 -1.36 -8.01 -19.83
CA LEU A 123 -2.29 -8.98 -19.26
C LEU A 123 -2.83 -8.54 -17.89
N PHE A 124 -1.97 -8.02 -17.02
CA PHE A 124 -2.38 -7.51 -15.71
C PHE A 124 -3.12 -6.18 -15.82
N LEU A 125 -2.68 -5.28 -16.71
CA LEU A 125 -3.34 -3.99 -16.92
C LEU A 125 -4.75 -4.17 -17.47
N ALA A 126 -4.94 -4.99 -18.50
CA ALA A 126 -6.26 -5.24 -19.08
C ALA A 126 -7.24 -5.77 -18.02
N ALA A 127 -6.79 -6.72 -17.19
CA ALA A 127 -7.60 -7.29 -16.11
C ALA A 127 -7.97 -6.28 -15.01
N GLN A 128 -7.14 -5.25 -14.78
CA GLN A 128 -7.37 -4.26 -13.73
C GLN A 128 -8.12 -3.01 -14.23
N LEU A 129 -7.87 -2.57 -15.47
CA LEU A 129 -8.47 -1.37 -16.05
C LEU A 129 -9.98 -1.55 -16.29
N HIS A 130 -10.38 -2.71 -16.81
CA HIS A 130 -11.79 -2.98 -17.08
C HIS A 130 -12.70 -2.84 -15.84
N PRO A 131 -12.47 -3.55 -14.71
CA PRO A 131 -13.28 -3.37 -13.52
C PRO A 131 -13.08 -2.01 -12.83
N ALA A 132 -11.88 -1.40 -12.92
CA ALA A 132 -11.68 -0.05 -12.38
C ALA A 132 -12.67 0.95 -12.99
N ILE A 133 -12.86 0.89 -14.31
CA ILE A 133 -13.78 1.77 -15.04
C ILE A 133 -15.23 1.32 -14.85
N LYS A 134 -15.54 0.06 -15.15
CA LYS A 134 -16.92 -0.42 -15.24
C LYS A 134 -17.57 -0.72 -13.90
N ARG A 135 -16.80 -1.19 -12.91
CA ARG A 135 -17.33 -1.66 -11.62
C ARG A 135 -17.10 -0.66 -10.50
N PHE A 136 -15.95 -0.01 -10.47
CA PHE A 136 -15.56 0.88 -9.36
C PHE A 136 -15.61 2.36 -9.70
N ASN A 137 -16.06 2.69 -10.92
CA ASN A 137 -16.26 4.06 -11.41
C ASN A 137 -15.06 4.97 -11.11
N VAL A 138 -13.84 4.47 -11.34
CA VAL A 138 -12.61 5.22 -11.10
C VAL A 138 -12.47 6.30 -12.16
N ASP A 139 -12.29 7.55 -11.71
CA ASP A 139 -11.96 8.67 -12.59
C ASP A 139 -10.60 8.43 -13.28
N MET A 140 -10.67 8.29 -14.61
CA MET A 140 -9.52 8.01 -15.48
C MET A 140 -8.92 9.27 -16.10
N THR A 141 -9.49 10.46 -15.87
CA THR A 141 -8.98 11.74 -16.39
C THR A 141 -7.48 11.96 -16.09
N PRO A 142 -6.96 11.60 -14.89
CA PRO A 142 -5.54 11.74 -14.59
C PRO A 142 -4.62 10.71 -15.28
N PHE A 143 -5.18 9.71 -15.97
CA PHE A 143 -4.46 8.57 -16.51
C PHE A 143 -4.68 8.38 -18.02
N PRO A 144 -4.26 9.34 -18.86
CA PRO A 144 -4.46 9.29 -20.31
C PRO A 144 -3.74 8.12 -20.98
N LEU A 145 -2.55 7.72 -20.53
CA LEU A 145 -1.84 6.57 -21.08
C LEU A 145 -2.60 5.28 -20.77
N LEU A 146 -3.00 5.08 -19.51
CA LEU A 146 -3.76 3.89 -19.12
C LEU A 146 -5.12 3.82 -19.82
N SER A 147 -5.79 4.96 -20.02
CA SER A 147 -7.04 5.04 -20.81
C SER A 147 -6.84 4.58 -22.25
N ARG A 148 -5.80 5.08 -22.92
CA ARG A 148 -5.44 4.66 -24.28
C ARG A 148 -5.10 3.18 -24.36
N LEU A 149 -4.38 2.64 -23.37
CA LEU A 149 -4.06 1.21 -23.31
C LEU A 149 -5.34 0.37 -23.14
N HIS A 150 -6.27 0.78 -22.28
CA HIS A 150 -7.56 0.12 -22.12
C HIS A 150 -8.35 0.06 -23.43
N GLU A 151 -8.38 1.16 -24.20
CA GLU A 151 -9.00 1.18 -25.53
C GLU A 151 -8.32 0.19 -26.49
N ALA A 152 -6.99 0.22 -26.56
CA ALA A 152 -6.21 -0.70 -27.40
C ALA A 152 -6.44 -2.18 -27.01
N TYR A 153 -6.61 -2.49 -25.72
CA TYR A 153 -6.92 -3.86 -25.28
C TYR A 153 -8.33 -4.28 -25.69
N ASN A 154 -9.30 -3.37 -25.64
CA ASN A 154 -10.69 -3.66 -26.02
C ASN A 154 -10.86 -3.94 -27.53
N GLU A 155 -9.91 -3.56 -28.38
CA GLU A 155 -9.91 -3.91 -29.80
C GLU A 155 -9.52 -5.38 -30.07
N LEU A 156 -8.87 -6.03 -29.10
CA LEU A 156 -8.27 -7.35 -29.31
C LEU A 156 -9.24 -8.48 -28.95
N PRO A 157 -9.51 -9.43 -29.87
CA PRO A 157 -10.41 -10.55 -29.61
C PRO A 157 -10.05 -11.39 -28.37
N ALA A 158 -8.75 -11.53 -28.07
CA ALA A 158 -8.29 -12.28 -26.91
C ALA A 158 -8.76 -11.66 -25.58
N PHE A 159 -8.65 -10.34 -25.43
CA PHE A 159 -9.12 -9.63 -24.24
C PHE A 159 -10.64 -9.55 -24.18
N GLN A 160 -11.31 -9.32 -25.32
CA GLN A 160 -12.78 -9.37 -25.40
C GLN A 160 -13.32 -10.73 -24.94
N ASN A 161 -12.71 -11.82 -25.39
CA ASN A 161 -13.11 -13.17 -24.98
C ASN A 161 -12.83 -13.43 -23.50
N GLY A 162 -11.71 -12.91 -22.97
CA GLY A 162 -11.41 -12.94 -21.54
C GLY A 162 -12.47 -12.22 -20.71
N ASN A 163 -12.87 -11.01 -21.11
CA ASN A 163 -13.90 -10.22 -20.42
C ASN A 163 -15.27 -10.89 -20.46
N LYS A 164 -15.66 -11.49 -21.59
CA LYS A 164 -16.90 -12.29 -21.68
C LYS A 164 -16.91 -13.48 -20.71
N GLY A 165 -15.76 -14.08 -20.45
CA GLY A 165 -15.62 -15.14 -19.44
C GLY A 165 -15.81 -14.64 -18.01
N ILE A 166 -15.40 -13.40 -17.73
CA ILE A 166 -15.64 -12.73 -16.43
C ILE A 166 -17.12 -12.40 -16.27
N GLU A 167 -17.78 -11.95 -17.32
CA GLU A 167 -19.22 -11.59 -17.32
C GLU A 167 -20.15 -12.81 -17.33
N LYS A 168 -19.76 -13.92 -17.97
CA LYS A 168 -20.55 -15.17 -18.03
C LYS A 168 -20.30 -16.13 -16.89
N GLY A 169 -19.25 -15.94 -16.10
CA GLY A 169 -19.08 -16.74 -14.90
C GLY A 169 -20.22 -16.39 -13.96
N ASP A 170 -21.06 -17.37 -13.63
CA ASP A 170 -22.11 -17.31 -12.58
C ASP A 170 -21.48 -16.96 -11.22
N PHE A 171 -21.02 -15.73 -11.08
CA PHE A 171 -20.76 -15.03 -9.83
C PHE A 171 -22.04 -14.31 -9.39
N ASP A 172 -23.21 -14.90 -9.67
CA ASP A 172 -24.55 -14.48 -9.22
C ASP A 172 -24.72 -14.49 -7.69
N GLY A 173 -23.66 -14.81 -6.93
CA GLY A 173 -23.58 -14.57 -5.49
C GLY A 173 -22.69 -13.39 -5.06
N PHE A 174 -22.15 -12.62 -6.02
CA PHE A 174 -21.16 -11.57 -5.77
C PHE A 174 -21.29 -10.31 -6.63
N ALA A 175 -22.21 -10.31 -7.61
CA ALA A 175 -22.79 -9.07 -8.11
C ALA A 175 -23.64 -8.47 -6.99
N LEU A 176 -23.19 -7.35 -6.43
CA LEU A 176 -24.10 -6.46 -5.70
C LEU A 176 -25.09 -5.95 -6.74
N ASP A 177 -26.34 -6.35 -6.56
CA ASP A 177 -27.47 -5.58 -7.03
C ASP A 177 -27.31 -4.15 -6.49
N MET A 178 -26.92 -3.24 -7.38
CA MET A 178 -27.03 -1.80 -7.19
C MET A 178 -28.05 -1.26 -8.19
N SER A 179 -29.15 -2.00 -8.42
CA SER A 179 -30.33 -1.35 -8.97
C SER A 179 -30.76 -0.29 -7.96
N THR A 180 -30.63 0.95 -8.42
CA THR A 180 -31.26 2.13 -7.88
C THR A 180 -32.70 1.81 -7.49
N GLU A 181 -33.02 1.99 -6.20
CA GLU A 181 -34.41 2.22 -5.81
C GLU A 181 -34.84 3.49 -6.58
N GLU A 182 -35.72 3.30 -7.56
CA GLU A 182 -36.53 4.38 -8.10
C GLU A 182 -37.37 4.89 -6.94
N GLU A 183 -36.97 6.02 -6.36
CA GLU A 183 -37.86 6.78 -5.47
C GLU A 183 -39.03 7.27 -6.33
N GLU A 184 -40.20 6.72 -6.06
CA GLU A 184 -41.48 7.23 -6.57
C GLU A 184 -41.64 8.68 -6.09
N GLU A 185 -41.70 9.61 -7.04
CA GLU A 185 -42.14 10.98 -6.82
C GLU A 185 -43.60 10.95 -6.35
N GLU A 186 -43.85 11.23 -5.06
CA GLU A 186 -45.14 11.77 -4.62
C GLU A 186 -45.00 13.29 -4.46
N GLU A 187 -45.70 14.00 -5.35
CA GLU A 187 -45.96 15.43 -5.25
C GLU A 187 -46.74 15.73 -3.95
N GLU A 188 -46.22 16.63 -3.11
CA GLU A 188 -47.08 17.45 -2.25
C GLU A 188 -46.59 18.90 -2.24
N ASP A 189 -47.56 19.78 -2.44
CA ASP A 189 -47.47 21.20 -2.69
C ASP A 189 -46.77 22.02 -1.58
N GLY A 190 -45.92 22.95 -2.05
CA GLY A 190 -45.91 24.37 -1.68
C GLY A 190 -45.83 24.77 -0.20
N GLU A 191 -44.71 25.42 0.16
CA GLU A 191 -44.77 26.74 0.78
C GLU A 191 -43.44 27.50 0.57
N GLU A 192 -43.55 28.68 -0.04
CA GLU A 192 -42.48 29.66 -0.24
C GLU A 192 -42.02 30.22 1.11
N VAL A 193 -40.71 30.30 1.34
CA VAL A 193 -40.12 31.28 2.25
C VAL A 193 -38.86 31.86 1.61
N GLU A 194 -38.91 33.18 1.44
CA GLU A 194 -37.90 34.05 0.83
C GLU A 194 -36.58 34.15 1.63
N GLU A 195 -35.51 34.31 0.84
CA GLU A 195 -34.32 35.15 1.00
C GLU A 195 -33.51 35.14 2.31
N ASP A 196 -32.21 34.84 2.18
CA ASP A 196 -31.17 35.87 2.36
C ASP A 196 -29.83 35.37 1.75
N GLU A 197 -29.36 36.10 0.75
CA GLU A 197 -28.01 36.02 0.17
C GLU A 197 -27.01 36.59 1.18
N ASP A 198 -25.92 35.86 1.48
CA ASP A 198 -24.74 36.43 2.16
C ASP A 198 -23.47 36.00 1.43
N ASP A 199 -22.92 36.98 0.73
CA ASP A 199 -21.77 36.92 -0.15
C ASP A 199 -20.50 37.10 0.67
N GLY A 200 -19.90 35.98 1.10
CA GLY A 200 -18.63 35.98 1.82
C GLY A 200 -17.45 35.64 0.92
N GLU A 201 -16.92 36.63 0.19
CA GLU A 201 -15.60 36.58 -0.43
C GLU A 201 -14.51 36.32 0.63
N LEU A 202 -13.65 35.32 0.40
CA LEU A 202 -12.41 35.15 1.17
C LEU A 202 -11.22 35.02 0.22
N GLU A 203 -10.41 36.09 0.28
CA GLU A 203 -9.19 36.35 -0.46
C GLU A 203 -8.14 35.24 -0.29
N GLU A 204 -7.55 34.83 -1.42
CA GLU A 204 -6.31 34.06 -1.48
C GLU A 204 -5.16 34.92 -0.94
N GLN A 205 -4.48 34.44 0.10
CA GLN A 205 -3.16 34.95 0.48
C GLN A 205 -2.09 33.97 0.04
N ASP A 206 -1.44 34.34 -1.05
CA ASP A 206 -0.13 33.87 -1.48
C ASP A 206 0.87 33.97 -0.35
N ASN A 207 1.54 32.85 -0.03
CA ASN A 207 2.77 32.89 0.73
C ASN A 207 3.86 32.18 -0.07
N ASP A 208 4.56 32.99 -0.86
CA ASP A 208 5.82 32.69 -1.52
C ASP A 208 6.87 32.34 -0.46
N ASN A 209 7.41 31.13 -0.53
CA ASN A 209 8.67 30.83 0.11
C ASN A 209 9.56 30.06 -0.87
N SER A 210 10.13 30.81 -1.81
CA SER A 210 11.33 30.46 -2.55
C SER A 210 12.42 29.83 -1.66
N VAL A 211 12.80 28.58 -1.97
CA VAL A 211 14.03 27.96 -1.46
C VAL A 211 14.90 27.58 -2.64
N GLY A 212 16.09 28.19 -2.65
CA GLY A 212 17.04 28.20 -3.75
C GLY A 212 17.56 26.84 -4.20
N ARG A 213 17.80 26.81 -5.51
CA ARG A 213 18.58 25.83 -6.27
C ARG A 213 20.01 25.76 -5.72
N ILE A 214 20.41 24.60 -5.19
CA ILE A 214 21.82 24.25 -4.97
C ILE A 214 22.26 23.42 -6.17
N GLU A 215 23.03 24.04 -7.05
CA GLU A 215 23.84 23.33 -8.04
C GLU A 215 25.09 22.77 -7.32
N ALA A 216 25.38 21.49 -7.55
CA ALA A 216 26.65 20.89 -7.21
C ALA A 216 27.13 20.07 -8.42
N ASP A 217 27.99 20.69 -9.22
CA ASP A 217 28.81 20.03 -10.23
C ASP A 217 29.82 19.11 -9.55
N VAL A 218 29.83 17.81 -9.89
CA VAL A 218 31.01 16.94 -9.73
C VAL A 218 31.07 15.90 -10.86
N ALA A 219 32.26 15.80 -11.45
CA ALA A 219 32.62 15.12 -12.69
C ALA A 219 32.31 13.62 -12.75
N ALA A 220 32.09 13.14 -13.98
CA ALA A 220 31.82 11.75 -14.33
C ALA A 220 33.09 10.90 -14.34
N ASP A 221 33.10 9.79 -13.62
CA ASP A 221 33.97 8.66 -13.89
C ASP A 221 33.17 7.54 -14.60
N GLY A 222 33.73 7.05 -15.72
CA GLY A 222 33.05 6.24 -16.72
C GLY A 222 32.78 4.78 -16.34
N SER A 223 32.15 4.52 -15.19
CA SER A 223 31.78 3.15 -14.75
C SER A 223 30.27 2.88 -14.61
N GLY A 224 29.40 3.87 -14.84
CA GLY A 224 27.98 3.65 -15.13
C GLY A 224 27.12 3.00 -14.03
N VAL A 225 27.62 2.86 -12.79
CA VAL A 225 26.85 2.34 -11.64
C VAL A 225 27.02 3.28 -10.45
N ARG A 226 25.95 3.99 -10.04
CA ARG A 226 25.95 4.84 -8.85
C ARG A 226 25.29 4.13 -7.67
N PHE A 227 26.06 3.90 -6.61
CA PHE A 227 25.58 3.48 -5.30
C PHE A 227 24.93 4.67 -4.57
N TYR A 228 23.67 4.51 -4.16
CA TYR A 228 23.01 5.43 -3.22
C TYR A 228 23.51 5.12 -1.80
N GLN A 229 24.54 5.84 -1.34
CA GLN A 229 24.97 5.86 0.06
C GLN A 229 25.11 7.31 0.52
N GLN A 230 24.07 7.83 1.18
CA GLN A 230 24.14 8.72 2.35
C GLN A 230 22.71 9.16 2.71
N PHE A 231 22.10 8.46 3.66
CA PHE A 231 21.07 9.03 4.52
C PHE A 231 21.23 8.38 5.89
N ASP A 232 22.12 8.96 6.69
CA ASP A 232 22.25 8.67 8.12
C ASP A 232 21.92 9.94 8.91
N HIS A 233 21.24 9.74 10.05
CA HIS A 233 21.06 10.67 11.18
C HIS A 233 20.07 11.86 11.11
N VAL A 234 19.82 12.51 9.97
CA VAL A 234 19.14 13.84 9.98
C VAL A 234 17.62 13.77 10.19
N GLU A 235 16.94 12.75 9.66
CA GLU A 235 15.47 12.68 9.71
C GLU A 235 14.93 12.38 11.12
N TYR A 236 15.71 11.69 11.96
CA TYR A 236 15.28 11.33 13.33
C TYR A 236 15.45 12.50 14.32
N GLU A 237 16.48 13.34 14.16
CA GLU A 237 16.59 14.57 14.95
C GLU A 237 15.46 15.55 14.64
N ALA A 238 15.05 15.66 13.37
CA ALA A 238 13.90 16.48 12.97
C ALA A 238 12.58 15.97 13.57
N LEU A 239 12.37 14.64 13.59
CA LEU A 239 11.19 14.03 14.22
C LEU A 239 11.20 14.19 15.75
N ALA A 240 12.37 14.03 16.37
CA ALA A 240 12.57 14.22 17.81
C ALA A 240 12.41 15.69 18.22
N ALA A 241 12.88 16.65 17.40
CA ALA A 241 12.70 18.08 17.62
C ALA A 241 11.22 18.51 17.51
N LYS A 242 10.47 17.93 16.57
CA LYS A 242 9.02 18.13 16.44
C LYS A 242 8.26 17.67 17.69
N LYS A 243 8.69 16.56 18.30
CA LYS A 243 8.15 16.07 19.59
C LYS A 243 8.61 16.89 20.79
N ARG A 244 9.82 17.48 20.78
CA ARG A 244 10.31 18.38 21.84
C ARG A 244 9.52 19.69 21.91
N LYS A 245 9.16 20.28 20.75
CA LYS A 245 8.35 21.51 20.68
C LYS A 245 6.91 21.35 21.20
N GLY A 246 6.33 20.16 21.11
CA GLY A 246 4.99 19.87 21.64
C GLY A 246 4.92 19.64 23.16
N LEU A 247 6.06 19.63 23.86
CA LEU A 247 6.13 19.39 25.31
C LEU A 247 6.57 20.63 26.11
N GLY A 248 6.81 21.78 25.46
CA GLY A 248 7.38 22.98 26.07
C GLY A 248 6.38 23.98 26.66
N ASP A 249 5.16 24.05 26.14
CA ASP A 249 4.21 25.10 26.53
C ASP A 249 2.98 24.52 27.24
N CYS A 250 3.10 24.36 28.56
CA CYS A 250 1.98 24.09 29.45
C CYS A 250 2.13 24.92 30.73
N GLU A 251 1.99 26.24 30.63
CA GLU A 251 1.56 27.06 31.76
C GLU A 251 0.34 27.89 31.37
N GLY A 252 -0.80 27.50 31.95
CA GLY A 252 -1.98 28.33 32.16
C GLY A 252 -2.73 28.84 30.93
N LEU A 253 -3.80 28.13 30.53
CA LEU A 253 -5.03 28.76 30.03
C LEU A 253 -6.19 27.74 30.02
N VAL A 254 -7.19 28.02 30.86
CA VAL A 254 -8.47 27.30 30.90
C VAL A 254 -9.35 27.82 29.77
N LEU A 255 -9.65 27.02 28.74
CA LEU A 255 -10.79 27.28 27.84
C LEU A 255 -11.41 25.96 27.28
N LEU A 256 -12.61 25.70 27.77
CA LEU A 256 -13.79 25.00 27.20
C LEU A 256 -13.60 23.78 26.26
N LYS A 257 -14.08 22.64 26.76
CA LYS A 257 -14.33 21.38 26.03
C LYS A 257 -15.26 21.59 24.83
N LYS A 258 -14.82 21.18 23.63
CA LYS A 258 -15.71 20.60 22.60
C LYS A 258 -15.51 19.08 22.55
N ARG A 259 -16.56 18.33 22.91
CA ARG A 259 -16.73 16.88 22.65
C ARG A 259 -16.70 16.72 21.12
N GLY A 260 -15.96 15.85 20.43
CA GLY A 260 -15.27 14.61 20.75
C GLY A 260 -15.85 13.49 19.88
N ARG A 261 -15.28 13.21 18.69
CA ARG A 261 -15.45 11.90 18.02
C ARG A 261 -14.29 11.02 18.49
N ARG A 262 -14.58 10.08 19.39
CA ARG A 262 -13.60 9.17 19.99
C ARG A 262 -13.03 8.26 18.90
N LYS A 263 -11.76 8.43 18.55
CA LYS A 263 -11.02 7.44 17.78
C LYS A 263 -10.93 6.17 18.64
N GLY A 264 -11.46 5.07 18.10
CA GLY A 264 -11.60 3.78 18.78
C GLY A 264 -10.31 3.34 19.47
N SER A 265 -10.50 2.78 20.66
CA SER A 265 -9.48 2.26 21.56
C SER A 265 -8.63 1.17 20.88
N LYS A 266 -7.50 1.55 20.28
CA LYS A 266 -6.38 0.62 20.08
C LYS A 266 -5.86 0.28 21.48
N ASN A 267 -5.85 -1.00 21.84
CA ASN A 267 -5.35 -1.57 23.10
C ASN A 267 -4.37 -0.64 23.82
N LYS A 268 -4.89 0.11 24.80
CA LYS A 268 -4.07 1.06 25.55
C LYS A 268 -3.16 0.24 26.46
N LEU A 269 -1.86 0.23 26.14
CA LEU A 269 -0.83 -0.34 26.99
C LEU A 269 -1.03 0.12 28.43
N SER A 270 -0.78 -0.77 29.39
CA SER A 270 -0.86 -0.42 30.81
C SER A 270 0.02 0.81 31.06
N PRO A 271 -0.46 1.83 31.81
CA PRO A 271 0.35 3.02 32.15
C PRO A 271 1.71 2.66 32.75
N LYS A 272 1.79 1.52 33.47
CA LYS A 272 3.04 0.99 34.00
C LYS A 272 4.03 0.59 32.90
N ILE A 273 3.56 -0.13 31.87
CA ILE A 273 4.39 -0.57 30.75
C ILE A 273 4.85 0.63 29.92
N THR A 274 3.94 1.57 29.63
CA THR A 274 4.28 2.79 28.90
C THR A 274 5.35 3.61 29.62
N LYS A 275 5.25 3.74 30.95
CA LYS A 275 6.27 4.40 31.76
C LYS A 275 7.61 3.66 31.67
N MET A 276 7.62 2.34 31.84
CA MET A 276 8.85 1.54 31.76
C MET A 276 9.55 1.63 30.41
N LEU A 277 8.80 1.66 29.30
CA LEU A 277 9.37 1.90 27.96
C LEU A 277 9.98 3.30 27.83
N GLY A 278 9.31 4.32 28.38
CA GLY A 278 9.84 5.68 28.48
C GLY A 278 11.16 5.73 29.27
N ASP A 279 11.18 5.12 30.46
CA ASP A 279 12.36 5.04 31.33
C ASP A 279 13.53 4.33 30.61
N ALA A 280 13.26 3.22 29.92
CA ALA A 280 14.27 2.49 29.14
C ALA A 280 14.86 3.32 27.99
N THR A 281 14.03 4.09 27.29
CA THR A 281 14.47 4.97 26.19
C THR A 281 15.36 6.09 26.72
N VAL A 282 15.01 6.66 27.88
CA VAL A 282 15.84 7.65 28.57
C VAL A 282 17.17 7.05 28.99
N LEU A 283 17.18 5.86 29.58
CA LEU A 283 18.41 5.17 29.97
C LEU A 283 19.33 4.90 28.77
N TYR A 284 18.77 4.46 27.64
CA TYR A 284 19.53 4.30 26.38
C TYR A 284 20.15 5.61 25.91
N ALA A 285 19.39 6.71 25.90
CA ALA A 285 19.89 8.03 25.49
C ALA A 285 21.02 8.55 26.39
N HIS A 286 21.04 8.14 27.67
CA HIS A 286 22.10 8.48 28.63
C HIS A 286 23.28 7.49 28.61
N GLY A 287 23.29 6.52 27.69
CA GLY A 287 24.35 5.51 27.60
C GLY A 287 24.34 4.47 28.73
N ARG A 288 23.28 4.40 29.54
CA ARG A 288 23.13 3.46 30.65
C ARG A 288 22.52 2.15 30.13
N TYR A 289 23.29 1.43 29.32
CA TYR A 289 22.82 0.30 28.53
C TYR A 289 22.39 -0.90 29.38
N GLU A 290 23.13 -1.24 30.43
CA GLU A 290 22.84 -2.36 31.31
C GLU A 290 21.51 -2.17 32.06
N GLU A 291 21.23 -0.94 32.49
CA GLU A 291 19.99 -0.59 33.16
C GLU A 291 18.81 -0.55 32.19
N ALA A 292 19.02 -0.04 30.97
CA ALA A 292 18.02 -0.11 29.91
C ALA A 292 17.63 -1.57 29.61
N ILE A 293 18.61 -2.48 29.50
CA ILE A 293 18.37 -3.93 29.30
C ILE A 293 17.55 -4.50 30.46
N SER A 294 17.88 -4.16 31.71
CA SER A 294 17.15 -4.65 32.89
C SER A 294 15.67 -4.25 32.84
N VAL A 295 15.39 -2.98 32.54
CA VAL A 295 14.02 -2.45 32.43
C VAL A 295 13.28 -3.09 31.26
N LEU A 296 13.94 -3.24 30.11
CA LEU A 296 13.34 -3.83 28.90
C LEU A 296 13.02 -5.32 29.07
N ASN A 297 13.89 -6.09 29.73
CA ASN A 297 13.62 -7.50 30.05
C ASN A 297 12.40 -7.64 30.97
N GLU A 298 12.23 -6.72 31.91
CA GLU A 298 11.03 -6.69 32.75
C GLU A 298 9.77 -6.33 31.93
N VAL A 299 9.88 -5.42 30.96
CA VAL A 299 8.79 -5.14 30.00
C VAL A 299 8.44 -6.39 29.19
N VAL A 300 9.44 -7.10 28.65
CA VAL A 300 9.24 -8.35 27.90
C VAL A 300 8.56 -9.43 28.77
N ARG A 301 8.94 -9.54 30.04
CA ARG A 301 8.32 -10.47 31.01
C ARG A 301 6.84 -10.15 31.24
N LEU A 302 6.49 -8.86 31.34
CA LEU A 302 5.14 -8.41 31.62
C LEU A 302 4.24 -8.33 30.37
N ALA A 303 4.83 -8.05 29.20
CA ALA A 303 4.12 -7.84 27.95
C ALA A 303 4.96 -8.26 26.74
N PRO A 304 5.02 -9.56 26.43
CA PRO A 304 5.87 -10.11 25.36
C PRO A 304 5.37 -9.80 23.94
N HIS A 305 4.20 -9.20 23.79
CA HIS A 305 3.62 -8.84 22.49
C HIS A 305 3.91 -7.39 22.10
N VAL A 306 4.75 -6.68 22.86
CA VAL A 306 5.06 -5.27 22.65
C VAL A 306 6.29 -5.15 21.77
N PRO A 307 6.18 -4.66 20.53
CA PRO A 307 7.32 -4.62 19.59
C PRO A 307 8.42 -3.64 20.01
N ASP A 308 8.03 -2.52 20.64
CA ASP A 308 8.93 -1.44 21.03
C ASP A 308 10.02 -1.89 22.01
N SER A 309 9.74 -2.88 22.86
CA SER A 309 10.72 -3.41 23.81
C SER A 309 11.86 -4.16 23.10
N TYR A 310 11.52 -4.97 22.10
CA TYR A 310 12.49 -5.70 21.28
C TYR A 310 13.27 -4.77 20.34
N HIS A 311 12.63 -3.76 19.77
CA HIS A 311 13.33 -2.75 18.97
C HIS A 311 14.39 -1.99 19.80
N THR A 312 14.01 -1.53 21.00
CA THR A 312 14.91 -0.80 21.90
C THR A 312 16.06 -1.70 22.40
N LEU A 313 15.79 -2.99 22.68
CA LEU A 313 16.84 -3.97 22.98
C LEU A 313 17.82 -4.13 21.81
N GLY A 314 17.32 -4.16 20.58
CA GLY A 314 18.13 -4.16 19.37
C GLY A 314 19.09 -2.96 19.30
N LEU A 315 18.59 -1.75 19.52
CA LEU A 315 19.40 -0.53 19.56
C LEU A 315 20.47 -0.55 20.67
N VAL A 316 20.11 -1.00 21.87
CA VAL A 316 21.04 -1.11 22.99
C VAL A 316 22.16 -2.11 22.68
N HIS A 317 21.83 -3.25 22.07
CA HIS A 317 22.83 -4.25 21.70
C HIS A 317 23.73 -3.82 20.54
N ILE A 318 23.24 -3.01 19.59
CA ILE A 318 24.10 -2.34 18.59
C ILE A 318 25.11 -1.42 19.29
N ALA A 319 24.64 -0.57 20.23
CA ALA A 319 25.51 0.36 20.94
C ALA A 319 26.58 -0.34 21.79
N LEU A 320 26.28 -1.55 22.29
CA LEU A 320 27.23 -2.42 22.99
C LEU A 320 28.13 -3.25 22.06
N GLY A 321 28.02 -3.10 20.74
CA GLY A 321 28.80 -3.88 19.75
C GLY A 321 28.38 -5.36 19.60
N ASN A 322 27.23 -5.75 20.17
CA ASN A 322 26.71 -7.11 20.16
C ASN A 322 25.72 -7.33 18.99
N THR A 323 26.22 -7.25 17.76
CA THR A 323 25.39 -7.29 16.53
C THR A 323 24.56 -8.57 16.40
N GLU A 324 25.08 -9.73 16.82
CA GLU A 324 24.35 -11.01 16.79
C GLU A 324 23.11 -11.00 17.68
N LYS A 325 23.22 -10.46 18.89
CA LYS A 325 22.07 -10.33 19.80
C LYS A 325 21.08 -9.29 19.30
N ALA A 326 21.58 -8.18 18.73
CA ALA A 326 20.73 -7.17 18.13
C ALA A 326 19.87 -7.75 17.00
N MET A 327 20.46 -8.57 16.11
CA MET A 327 19.73 -9.30 15.05
C MET A 327 18.57 -10.11 15.60
N GLY A 328 18.81 -10.89 16.66
CA GLY A 328 17.77 -11.68 17.30
C GLY A 328 16.58 -10.82 17.76
N PHE A 329 16.86 -9.69 18.40
CA PHE A 329 15.80 -8.79 18.89
C PHE A 329 15.06 -8.06 17.76
N TYR A 330 15.76 -7.58 16.73
CA TYR A 330 15.12 -7.00 15.54
C TYR A 330 14.24 -8.01 14.80
N THR A 331 14.66 -9.27 14.73
CA THR A 331 13.87 -10.36 14.12
C THR A 331 12.56 -10.56 14.87
N ILE A 332 12.59 -10.55 16.20
CA ILE A 332 11.38 -10.66 17.02
C ILE A 332 10.49 -9.43 16.83
N ALA A 333 11.04 -8.22 16.86
CA ALA A 333 10.29 -6.98 16.64
C ALA A 333 9.59 -6.97 15.27
N ALA A 334 10.30 -7.34 14.21
CA ALA A 334 9.77 -7.41 12.84
C ALA A 334 8.65 -8.44 12.69
N ARG A 335 8.75 -9.60 13.36
CA ARG A 335 7.69 -10.62 13.39
C ARG A 335 6.43 -10.14 14.13
N LEU A 336 6.60 -9.34 15.18
CA LEU A 336 5.48 -8.75 15.92
C LEU A 336 4.84 -7.58 15.16
N MET A 337 5.58 -6.90 14.26
CA MET A 337 5.07 -5.88 13.34
C MET A 337 5.39 -6.19 11.87
N PRO A 338 4.70 -7.16 11.25
CA PRO A 338 4.99 -7.55 9.86
C PRO A 338 4.82 -6.41 8.84
N LYS A 339 4.05 -5.38 9.18
CA LYS A 339 3.79 -4.21 8.34
C LYS A 339 4.82 -3.09 8.50
N ASP A 340 5.77 -3.20 9.42
CA ASP A 340 6.77 -2.17 9.70
C ASP A 340 8.02 -2.34 8.82
N SER A 341 8.00 -1.72 7.63
CA SER A 341 9.04 -1.81 6.59
C SER A 341 10.47 -1.47 7.07
N PRO A 342 10.71 -0.49 7.96
CA PRO A 342 12.04 -0.16 8.48
C PRO A 342 12.72 -1.32 9.23
N LEU A 343 11.99 -2.11 10.02
CA LEU A 343 12.60 -3.22 10.79
C LEU A 343 13.11 -4.34 9.88
N TRP A 344 12.36 -4.65 8.81
CA TRP A 344 12.77 -5.63 7.82
C TRP A 344 13.98 -5.18 7.00
N ARG A 345 14.09 -3.86 6.75
CA ARG A 345 15.24 -3.27 6.05
C ARG A 345 16.54 -3.46 6.85
N VAL A 346 16.51 -3.16 8.15
CA VAL A 346 17.69 -3.35 9.03
C VAL A 346 18.17 -4.81 9.03
N LEU A 347 17.25 -5.77 9.04
CA LEU A 347 17.60 -7.20 8.98
C LEU A 347 18.18 -7.61 7.61
N PHE A 348 17.63 -7.07 6.53
CA PHE A 348 18.10 -7.36 5.17
C PHE A 348 19.51 -6.83 4.91
N ASP A 349 19.82 -5.63 5.38
CA ASP A 349 21.12 -5.00 5.18
C ASP A 349 22.26 -5.71 5.94
N TRP A 350 21.95 -6.43 7.01
CA TRP A 350 22.93 -7.24 7.76
C TRP A 350 23.20 -8.63 7.18
N HIS A 351 22.41 -9.08 6.21
CA HIS A 351 22.60 -10.37 5.53
C HIS A 351 23.33 -10.25 4.17
N LYS A 352 23.75 -9.04 3.80
CA LYS A 352 24.68 -8.78 2.69
C LYS A 352 26.11 -8.79 3.18
#